data_AF-A0A7S0J7N0-F1
#
_entry.id   AF-A0A7S0J7N0-F1
#
_cell.length_a   1.000
_cell.length_b   1.000
_cell.length_c   1.000
_cell.angle_alpha   90.00
_cell.angle_beta   90.00
_cell.angle_gamma   90.00
#
_symmetry.space_group_name_H-M   'P 1'
#
loop_
_entity.id
_entity.type
_entity.pdbx_description
1 polymer ?
#
loop_
_entity_poly.entity_id
_entity_poly.type
_entity_poly.pdbx_seq_one_letter_code
_entity_poly.pdbx_strand_id
1 'polypeptide(L)'
;SIYIYIHHHHHHQSHHRHYTTITTGSVWTMSVLLSDPRQVDGGVFITYDRGRAVRHDSLARGDAIVFASERVHNVSPVTRGERRSLVIELWEGGDNARDRHS
;
A
#
# COMPACT_ATOMS: atom_id res chain seq x y z
N SER A 1 5.01 -16.94 -7.29
CA SER A 1 6.09 -15.98 -7.00
C SER A 1 5.61 -14.95 -5.97
N ILE A 2 6.37 -14.71 -4.88
CA ILE A 2 5.96 -13.81 -3.77
C ILE A 2 7.08 -12.80 -3.49
N TYR A 3 6.73 -11.52 -3.38
CA TYR A 3 7.64 -10.45 -2.95
C TYR A 3 7.08 -9.75 -1.70
N ILE A 4 7.92 -9.46 -0.71
CA ILE A 4 7.52 -8.93 0.59
C ILE A 4 8.44 -7.77 0.97
N TYR A 5 7.87 -6.62 1.30
CA TYR A 5 8.61 -5.43 1.75
C TYR A 5 7.82 -4.59 2.74
N ILE A 6 8.51 -3.73 3.50
CA ILE A 6 7.88 -2.74 4.37
C ILE A 6 7.92 -1.38 3.68
N HIS A 7 6.76 -0.75 3.58
CA HIS A 7 6.63 0.62 3.07
C HIS A 7 6.46 1.61 4.21
N HIS A 8 7.19 2.72 4.12
CA HIS A 8 7.21 3.79 5.12
C HIS A 8 6.66 5.07 4.51
N HIS A 9 5.65 5.66 5.14
CA HIS A 9 5.22 7.03 4.84
C HIS A 9 5.49 7.92 6.04
N HIS A 10 6.34 8.92 5.82
CA HIS A 10 6.71 9.90 6.82
C HIS A 10 5.86 11.16 6.72
N HIS A 11 5.78 11.87 7.84
CA HIS A 11 5.31 13.25 7.86
C HIS A 11 6.18 14.12 6.94
N HIS A 12 5.61 14.56 5.82
CA HIS A 12 6.22 15.56 4.96
C HIS A 12 5.51 16.91 5.16
N GLN A 13 6.27 17.93 5.57
CA GLN A 13 5.81 19.30 5.40
C GLN A 13 5.90 19.67 3.91
N SER A 14 4.75 20.01 3.32
CA SER A 14 4.50 20.72 2.05
C SER A 14 4.40 19.96 0.71
N HIS A 15 3.44 20.47 -0.08
CA HIS A 15 3.09 20.25 -1.50
C HIS A 15 2.35 18.97 -1.91
N HIS A 16 1.07 19.17 -2.28
CA HIS A 16 0.15 18.22 -2.87
C HIS A 16 0.73 17.51 -4.10
N ARG A 17 1.22 16.29 -3.93
CA ARG A 17 1.39 15.32 -5.01
C ARG A 17 0.65 14.05 -4.63
N HIS A 18 -0.47 13.81 -5.31
CA HIS A 18 -1.17 12.53 -5.24
C HIS A 18 -0.34 11.52 -6.04
N TYR A 19 0.50 10.75 -5.37
CA TYR A 19 1.20 9.64 -6.02
C TYR A 19 0.20 8.49 -6.19
N THR A 20 -0.31 8.36 -7.41
CA THR A 20 -1.08 7.17 -7.80
C THR A 20 -0.10 6.07 -8.16
N THR A 21 -0.21 4.92 -7.48
CA THR A 21 0.66 3.76 -7.75
C THR A 21 -0.08 2.72 -8.58
N ILE A 22 0.61 2.17 -9.58
CA ILE A 22 0.22 0.97 -10.34
C ILE A 22 1.44 0.05 -10.29
N THR A 23 1.29 -1.17 -9.76
CA THR A 23 2.36 -2.16 -9.74
C THR A 23 2.23 -3.07 -10.95
N THR A 24 3.18 -3.01 -11.89
CA THR A 24 3.13 -3.81 -13.12
C THR A 24 3.68 -5.22 -12.89
N GLY A 25 2.82 -6.22 -13.04
CA GLY A 25 3.19 -7.63 -13.22
C GLY A 25 2.82 -8.59 -12.07
N SER A 26 2.61 -8.09 -10.84
CA SER A 26 1.88 -8.87 -9.82
C SER A 26 0.39 -8.95 -10.19
N VAL A 27 -0.30 -9.97 -9.70
CA VAL A 27 -1.75 -10.17 -9.88
C VAL A 27 -2.51 -9.66 -8.67
N TRP A 28 -2.02 -9.94 -7.46
CA TRP A 28 -2.61 -9.46 -6.22
C TRP A 28 -1.58 -8.75 -5.36
N THR A 29 -2.00 -7.65 -4.75
CA THR A 29 -1.25 -6.95 -3.72
C THR A 29 -2.04 -6.96 -2.42
N MET A 30 -1.36 -7.29 -1.32
CA MET A 30 -1.88 -7.17 0.02
C MET A 30 -1.11 -6.08 0.78
N SER A 31 -1.83 -5.09 1.33
CA SER A 31 -1.27 -4.10 2.24
C SER A 31 -1.78 -4.34 3.65
N VAL A 32 -0.88 -4.64 4.58
CA VAL A 32 -1.19 -4.83 6.01
C VAL A 32 -0.73 -3.61 6.78
N LEU A 33 -1.62 -3.00 7.58
CA LEU A 33 -1.24 -1.85 8.41
C LEU A 33 -0.43 -2.30 9.63
N LEU A 34 0.77 -1.78 9.80
CA LEU A 34 1.65 -2.13 10.93
C LEU A 34 1.68 -1.05 12.03
N SER A 35 1.40 0.20 11.68
CA SER A 35 1.32 1.30 12.67
C SER A 35 0.01 1.25 13.45
N ASP A 36 0.04 1.72 14.71
CA ASP A 36 -1.18 2.01 15.47
C ASP A 36 -1.84 3.28 14.90
N PRO A 37 -3.10 3.24 14.41
CA PRO A 37 -3.77 4.41 13.85
C PRO A 37 -3.83 5.61 14.80
N ARG A 38 -3.81 5.39 16.11
CA ARG A 38 -3.83 6.48 17.11
C ARG A 38 -2.53 7.28 17.12
N GLN A 39 -1.45 6.73 16.57
CA GLN A 39 -0.13 7.37 16.54
C GLN A 39 0.14 8.13 15.24
N VAL A 40 -0.74 8.03 14.25
CA VAL A 40 -0.56 8.58 12.90
C VAL A 40 -1.76 9.43 12.50
N ASP A 41 -1.52 10.65 12.01
CA ASP A 41 -2.57 11.47 11.39
C ASP A 41 -2.47 11.40 9.87
N GLY A 42 -3.60 11.27 9.18
CA GLY A 42 -3.64 11.03 7.73
C GLY A 42 -3.30 9.58 7.40
N GLY A 43 -2.53 9.32 6.33
CA GLY A 43 -2.09 7.96 6.00
C GLY A 43 -3.22 6.96 5.63
N VAL A 44 -4.38 7.45 5.23
CA VAL A 44 -5.54 6.60 4.91
C VAL A 44 -5.29 5.86 3.61
N PHE A 45 -5.50 4.55 3.60
CA PHE A 45 -5.41 3.76 2.37
C PHE A 45 -6.64 4.02 1.49
N ILE A 46 -6.42 4.21 0.20
CA ILE A 46 -7.44 4.58 -0.78
C ILE A 46 -7.35 3.64 -1.97
N THR A 47 -8.44 2.95 -2.27
CA THR A 47 -8.62 2.22 -3.53
C THR A 47 -9.61 2.96 -4.43
N TYR A 48 -9.72 2.56 -5.69
CA TYR A 48 -10.63 3.21 -6.63
C TYR A 48 -11.56 2.17 -7.27
N ASP A 49 -12.86 2.42 -7.17
CA ASP A 49 -13.89 1.64 -7.86
C ASP A 49 -14.58 2.53 -8.90
N ARG A 50 -14.53 2.13 -10.16
CA ARG A 50 -15.08 2.90 -11.30
C ARG A 50 -14.69 4.39 -11.28
N GLY A 51 -13.44 4.68 -10.91
CA GLY A 51 -12.89 6.04 -10.82
C GLY A 51 -13.23 6.81 -9.54
N ARG A 52 -14.09 6.27 -8.67
CA ARG A 52 -14.43 6.87 -7.38
C ARG A 52 -13.48 6.36 -6.29
N ALA A 53 -12.93 7.29 -5.51
CA ALA A 53 -12.12 6.97 -4.35
C ALA A 53 -12.95 6.27 -3.26
N VAL A 54 -12.44 5.14 -2.78
CA VAL A 54 -12.94 4.38 -1.64
C VAL A 54 -11.88 4.45 -0.55
N ARG A 55 -12.22 5.12 0.54
CA ARG A 55 -11.33 5.31 1.70
C ARG A 55 -11.52 4.17 2.68
N HIS A 56 -10.42 3.69 3.25
CA HIS A 56 -10.39 2.65 4.27
C HIS A 56 -10.00 3.26 5.62
N ASP A 57 -10.87 4.10 6.16
CA ASP A 57 -10.61 4.91 7.36
C ASP A 57 -10.59 4.09 8.67
N SER A 58 -11.15 2.87 8.67
CA SER A 58 -11.34 2.05 9.87
C SER A 58 -10.31 0.93 10.05
N LEU A 59 -9.21 0.94 9.32
CA LEU A 59 -8.17 -0.10 9.46
C LEU A 59 -7.50 -0.01 10.84
N ALA A 60 -7.48 -1.14 11.55
CA ALA A 60 -6.67 -1.33 12.74
C ALA A 60 -5.29 -1.90 12.39
N ARG A 61 -4.36 -1.82 13.34
CA ARG A 61 -3.05 -2.50 13.22
C ARG A 61 -3.27 -4.01 13.04
N GLY A 62 -2.72 -4.55 11.97
CA GLY A 62 -2.87 -5.96 11.58
C GLY A 62 -3.93 -6.19 10.50
N ASP A 63 -4.82 -5.23 10.25
CA ASP A 63 -5.79 -5.36 9.16
C ASP A 63 -5.11 -5.28 7.81
N ALA A 64 -5.66 -6.04 6.85
CA ALA A 64 -5.13 -6.16 5.50
C ALA A 64 -6.18 -5.79 4.45
N ILE A 65 -5.72 -5.13 3.39
CA ILE A 65 -6.50 -4.94 2.16
C ILE A 65 -5.82 -5.73 1.06
N VAL A 66 -6.60 -6.59 0.40
CA VAL A 66 -6.18 -7.34 -0.80
C VAL A 66 -6.89 -6.74 -2.01
N PHE A 67 -6.14 -6.43 -3.05
CA PHE A 67 -6.67 -5.84 -4.28
C PHE A 67 -5.88 -6.31 -5.49
N ALA A 68 -6.53 -6.31 -6.66
CA ALA A 68 -5.85 -6.63 -7.91
C ALA A 68 -4.77 -5.58 -8.19
N SER A 69 -3.55 -6.02 -8.44
CA SER A 69 -2.36 -5.16 -8.47
C SER A 69 -2.42 -4.02 -9.48
N GLU A 70 -3.12 -4.22 -10.60
CA GLU A 70 -3.29 -3.19 -11.63
C GLU A 70 -4.31 -2.11 -11.23
N ARG A 71 -4.99 -2.26 -10.10
CA ARG A 71 -5.93 -1.25 -9.60
C ARG A 71 -5.16 -0.06 -9.01
N VAL A 72 -5.58 1.12 -9.46
CA VAL A 72 -5.15 2.40 -8.89
C VAL A 72 -5.43 2.42 -7.39
N HIS A 73 -4.40 2.75 -6.62
CA HIS A 73 -4.48 2.92 -5.18
C HIS A 73 -3.52 4.02 -4.72
N ASN A 74 -3.75 4.51 -3.51
CA ASN A 74 -2.98 5.58 -2.90
C ASN A 74 -3.01 5.47 -1.37
N VAL A 75 -2.09 6.16 -0.72
CA VAL A 75 -2.13 6.46 0.71
C VAL A 75 -2.21 7.97 0.85
N SER A 76 -3.22 8.49 1.56
CA SER A 76 -3.31 9.93 1.80
C SER A 76 -2.06 10.42 2.53
N PRO A 77 -1.66 11.69 2.37
CA PRO A 77 -0.51 12.24 3.08
C PRO A 77 -0.58 11.95 4.59
N VAL A 78 0.57 11.61 5.18
CA VAL A 78 0.74 11.51 6.62
C VAL A 78 1.09 12.91 7.13
N THR A 79 0.30 13.43 8.07
CA THR A 79 0.47 14.78 8.64
C THR A 79 1.06 14.76 10.05
N ARG A 80 1.17 13.58 10.67
CA ARG A 80 1.86 13.38 11.95
C ARG A 80 2.24 11.92 12.10
N GLY A 81 3.41 11.64 12.68
CA GLY A 81 3.89 10.28 12.94
C GLY A 81 4.43 9.58 11.69
N GLU A 82 4.39 8.24 11.71
CA GLU A 82 4.92 7.39 10.64
C GLU A 82 3.95 6.22 10.39
N ARG A 83 3.50 6.08 9.14
CA ARG A 83 2.69 4.94 8.70
C ARG A 83 3.60 3.87 8.11
N ARG A 84 3.61 2.69 8.73
CA ARG A 84 4.27 1.49 8.22
C ARG A 84 3.24 0.50 7.72
N SER A 85 3.52 -0.12 6.58
CA SER A 85 2.73 -1.24 6.08
C SER A 85 3.61 -2.35 5.54
N LEU A 86 3.22 -3.60 5.79
CA LEU A 86 3.74 -4.75 5.08
C LEU A 86 3.04 -4.82 3.74
N VAL A 87 3.79 -4.86 2.64
CA VAL A 87 3.25 -5.09 1.31
C VAL A 87 3.70 -6.45 0.82
N ILE A 88 2.74 -7.24 0.36
CA ILE A 88 2.97 -8.55 -0.26
C ILE A 88 2.42 -8.52 -1.67
N GLU A 89 3.26 -8.82 -2.65
CA GLU A 89 2.88 -8.91 -4.06
C GLU A 89 2.93 -10.37 -4.51
N LEU A 90 1.81 -10.86 -5.05
CA LEU A 90 1.63 -12.22 -5.54
C LEU A 90 1.59 -12.19 -7.07
N TRP A 91 2.46 -12.98 -7.71
CA TRP A 91 2.58 -13.06 -9.17
C TRP A 91 2.13 -14.43 -9.66
N GLU A 92 1.44 -14.47 -10.81
CA GLU A 92 1.04 -15.69 -11.49
C GLU A 92 2.14 -16.14 -12.47
N GLY A 93 2.57 -17.40 -12.35
CA GLY A 93 3.71 -17.99 -13.05
C GLY A 93 4.37 -19.10 -12.23
N GLY A 94 5.16 -19.96 -12.87
CA GLY A 94 5.97 -20.98 -12.18
C GLY A 94 7.01 -20.37 -11.23
N ASP A 95 7.69 -21.22 -10.45
CA ASP A 95 8.66 -20.80 -9.42
C ASP A 95 9.62 -19.70 -9.92
N ASN A 96 9.89 -18.72 -9.05
CA ASN A 96 10.83 -17.63 -9.34
C ASN A 96 12.23 -18.20 -9.52
N ALA A 97 12.65 -18.44 -10.76
CA ALA A 97 14.02 -18.88 -11.06
C ALA A 97 15.05 -17.73 -10.98
N ARG A 98 14.62 -16.47 -10.80
CA ARG A 98 15.52 -15.32 -10.67
C ARG A 98 15.03 -14.34 -9.61
N ASP A 99 15.91 -14.05 -8.68
CA ASP A 99 15.82 -12.93 -7.76
C ASP A 99 16.12 -11.64 -8.56
N ARG A 100 15.37 -10.56 -8.33
CA ARG A 100 15.67 -9.26 -8.97
C ARG A 100 16.94 -8.61 -8.42
N HIS A 101 17.49 -9.19 -7.35
CA HIS A 101 18.78 -8.81 -6.76
C HIS A 101 19.93 -9.77 -7.13
N SER A 102 19.69 -10.78 -7.99
CA SER A 102 20.74 -11.68 -8.54
C SER A 102 21.10 -11.37 -9.97
#